data_AF-A0A0J6KFW5-F1
#
_entry.id   AF-A0A0J6KFW5-F1
#
_cell.length_a   1.000
_cell.length_b   1.000
_cell.length_c   1.000
_cell.angle_alpha   90.00
_cell.angle_beta   90.00
_cell.angle_gamma   90.00
#
_symmetry.space_group_name_H-M   'P 1'
#
loop_
_entity.id
_entity.type
_entity.pdbx_description
1 polymer ?
#
loop_
_entity_poly.entity_id
_entity_poly.type
_entity_poly.pdbx_seq_one_letter_code
_entity_poly.pdbx_strand_id
1 'polypeptide(L)'
;MSVKLPLRRHYRPGTKPVPHQELPFVAIMPGHLRQHCWQVPPADNYHQAYRIGREFAGHYIQYVQDNPNGHGHALLARIAGDIDFSDQSAVRGYWAGFFALIEQVLVFPIDIFDYIDRVNTREEALREMMGSRPRNIK
;
A
#
# COMPACT_ATOMS: atom_id res chain seq x y z
N MET A 1 27.32 7.36 1.33
CA MET A 1 26.94 6.94 2.69
C MET A 1 26.25 5.58 2.63
N SER A 2 26.47 4.68 3.60
CA SER A 2 25.80 3.36 3.60
C SER A 2 24.34 3.50 4.06
N VAL A 3 23.39 3.46 3.13
CA VAL A 3 21.96 3.47 3.45
C VAL A 3 21.58 2.15 4.14
N LYS A 4 21.08 2.24 5.38
CA LYS A 4 20.67 1.09 6.20
C LYS A 4 19.25 0.67 5.83
N LEU A 5 19.01 -0.63 5.69
CA LEU A 5 17.67 -1.16 5.47
C LEU A 5 16.77 -0.90 6.69
N PRO A 6 15.47 -0.64 6.50
CA PRO A 6 14.53 -0.57 7.60
C PRO A 6 14.46 -1.92 8.33
N LEU A 7 14.20 -1.88 9.64
CA LEU A 7 14.02 -3.10 10.43
C LEU A 7 12.69 -3.76 10.07
N ARG A 8 12.73 -5.01 9.58
CA ARG A 8 11.54 -5.83 9.32
C ARG A 8 10.73 -6.02 10.61
N ARG A 9 9.42 -5.82 10.52
CA ARG A 9 8.50 -5.90 11.67
C ARG A 9 7.19 -6.57 11.29
N HIS A 10 6.51 -7.10 12.30
CA HIS A 10 5.11 -7.48 12.19
C HIS A 10 4.23 -6.29 12.51
N TYR A 11 3.19 -6.07 11.70
CA TYR A 11 2.18 -5.02 11.88
C TYR A 11 0.90 -5.57 12.49
N ARG A 12 1.00 -6.74 13.14
CA ARG A 12 -0.14 -7.39 13.77
C ARG A 12 -0.80 -6.39 14.70
N PRO A 13 -2.09 -6.11 14.52
CA PRO A 13 -2.81 -5.32 15.49
C PRO A 13 -2.72 -6.08 16.82
N GLY A 14 -2.18 -5.44 17.85
CA GLY A 14 -2.48 -5.87 19.21
C GLY A 14 -3.96 -5.57 19.51
N THR A 15 -4.28 -5.13 20.71
CA THR A 15 -5.61 -4.56 21.01
C THR A 15 -5.90 -3.25 20.25
N LYS A 16 -4.96 -2.74 19.45
CA LYS A 16 -5.10 -1.53 18.63
C LYS A 16 -4.57 -1.76 17.20
N PRO A 17 -5.25 -1.24 16.16
CA PRO A 17 -4.76 -1.30 14.78
C PRO A 17 -3.40 -0.60 14.67
N VAL A 18 -2.44 -1.22 13.99
CA VAL A 18 -1.18 -0.56 13.66
C VAL A 18 -1.43 0.45 12.54
N PRO A 19 -1.17 1.75 12.73
CA PRO A 19 -1.37 2.74 11.68
C PRO A 19 -0.43 2.50 10.50
N HIS A 20 -0.89 2.69 9.26
CA HIS A 20 -0.02 2.65 8.07
C HIS A 20 1.12 3.68 8.13
N GLN A 21 1.01 4.71 8.98
CA GLN A 21 2.08 5.66 9.32
C GLN A 21 3.37 4.98 9.77
N GLU A 22 3.29 3.76 10.31
CA GLU A 22 4.49 3.09 10.73
C GLU A 22 5.37 2.75 9.54
N LEU A 23 4.81 2.46 8.35
CA LEU A 23 5.54 2.09 7.12
C LEU A 23 6.78 2.97 6.91
N PRO A 24 7.95 2.39 6.58
CA PRO A 24 9.24 3.10 6.66
C PRO A 24 9.44 4.19 5.59
N PHE A 25 8.46 4.35 4.70
CA PHE A 25 8.42 5.33 3.62
C PHE A 25 7.17 6.24 3.72
N VAL A 26 6.47 6.24 4.87
CA VAL A 26 5.35 7.15 5.13
C VAL A 26 5.82 8.24 6.09
N ALA A 27 5.49 9.49 5.78
CA ALA A 27 5.88 10.65 6.59
C ALA A 27 4.74 11.67 6.71
N ILE A 28 4.70 12.36 7.86
CA ILE A 28 3.90 13.57 8.03
C ILE A 28 4.78 14.74 7.59
N MET A 29 4.48 15.35 6.45
CA MET A 29 5.19 16.54 5.99
C MET A 29 4.59 17.81 6.59
N PRO A 30 5.40 18.75 7.10
CA PRO A 30 4.92 20.05 7.54
C PRO A 30 4.14 20.75 6.42
N GLY A 31 2.94 21.25 6.72
CA GLY A 31 2.11 21.98 5.76
C GLY A 31 1.20 21.12 4.87
N HIS A 32 1.26 19.79 4.96
CA HIS A 32 0.32 18.92 4.25
C HIS A 32 -0.84 18.49 5.16
N LEU A 33 -2.08 18.69 4.68
CA LEU A 33 -3.32 18.23 5.36
C LEU A 33 -3.45 16.70 5.40
N ARG A 34 -2.65 15.99 4.59
CA ARG A 34 -2.65 14.53 4.45
C ARG A 34 -1.22 14.00 4.58
N GLN A 35 -1.09 12.79 5.11
CA GLN A 35 0.17 12.06 5.16
C GLN A 35 0.69 11.73 3.76
N HIS A 36 1.98 11.95 3.54
CA HIS A 36 2.69 11.55 2.34
C HIS A 36 3.10 10.08 2.47
N CYS A 37 2.59 9.26 1.57
CA CYS A 37 2.72 7.81 1.58
C CYS A 37 3.98 7.34 0.84
N TRP A 38 4.83 8.25 0.37
CA TRP A 38 6.06 7.92 -0.34
C TRP A 38 7.19 8.94 -0.08
N GLN A 39 7.83 8.85 1.07
CA GLN A 39 9.02 9.63 1.40
C GLN A 39 10.24 8.72 1.41
N VAL A 40 11.13 8.92 0.45
CA VAL A 40 12.36 8.13 0.30
C VAL A 40 13.59 9.04 0.46
N PRO A 41 14.70 8.54 1.01
CA PRO A 41 15.92 9.32 1.11
C PRO A 41 16.54 9.53 -0.28
N PRO A 42 17.31 10.60 -0.49
CA PRO A 42 18.09 10.77 -1.72
C PRO A 42 18.93 9.53 -2.03
N ALA A 43 19.10 9.25 -3.31
CA ALA A 43 19.89 8.11 -3.76
C ALA A 43 20.84 8.52 -4.88
N ASP A 44 22.08 8.08 -4.76
CA ASP A 44 23.12 8.24 -5.79
C ASP A 44 23.30 6.96 -6.63
N ASN A 45 22.69 5.84 -6.20
CA ASN A 45 22.83 4.53 -6.83
C ASN A 45 21.48 3.86 -7.03
N TYR A 46 21.11 3.65 -8.30
CA TYR A 46 19.85 3.04 -8.69
C TYR A 46 19.67 1.63 -8.13
N HIS A 47 20.69 0.77 -8.21
CA HIS A 47 20.59 -0.61 -7.73
C HIS A 47 20.42 -0.69 -6.22
N GLN A 48 21.06 0.20 -5.47
CA GLN A 48 20.85 0.29 -4.03
C GLN A 48 19.43 0.75 -3.71
N ALA A 49 18.94 1.81 -4.38
CA ALA A 49 17.57 2.28 -4.24
C ALA A 49 16.55 1.18 -4.60
N TYR A 50 16.81 0.41 -5.66
CA TYR A 50 16.00 -0.74 -6.06
C TYR A 50 15.93 -1.82 -4.99
N ARG A 51 17.06 -2.16 -4.37
CA ARG A 51 17.09 -3.14 -3.27
C ARG A 51 16.28 -2.66 -2.07
N ILE A 52 16.37 -1.38 -1.72
CA ILE A 52 15.61 -0.78 -0.62
C ILE A 52 14.13 -0.71 -0.97
N GLY A 53 13.79 -0.35 -2.22
CA GLY A 53 12.43 -0.37 -2.74
C GLY A 53 11.74 -1.72 -2.56
N ARG A 54 12.46 -2.82 -2.79
CA ARG A 54 11.95 -4.17 -2.50
C ARG A 54 11.68 -4.38 -1.02
N GLU A 55 12.54 -3.91 -0.12
CA GLU A 55 12.26 -4.01 1.32
C GLU A 55 11.03 -3.17 1.72
N PHE A 56 10.84 -1.99 1.12
CA PHE A 56 9.62 -1.20 1.28
C PHE A 56 8.37 -1.96 0.84
N ALA A 57 8.43 -2.66 -0.31
CA ALA A 57 7.31 -3.51 -0.73
C ALA A 57 7.07 -4.68 0.23
N GLY A 58 8.13 -5.31 0.76
CA GLY A 58 7.99 -6.35 1.80
C GLY A 58 7.26 -5.83 3.04
N HIS A 59 7.58 -4.61 3.48
CA HIS A 59 6.87 -3.92 4.55
C HIS A 59 5.41 -3.64 4.25
N TYR A 60 5.10 -3.18 3.02
CA TYR A 60 3.73 -2.97 2.57
C TYR A 60 2.92 -4.28 2.55
N ILE A 61 3.49 -5.35 1.98
CA ILE A 61 2.83 -6.65 1.87
C ILE A 61 2.56 -7.24 3.27
N GLN A 62 3.55 -7.20 4.17
CA GLN A 62 3.38 -7.65 5.54
C GLN A 62 2.32 -6.83 6.27
N TYR A 63 2.26 -5.51 6.04
CA TYR A 63 1.21 -4.65 6.59
C TYR A 63 -0.19 -5.07 6.15
N VAL A 64 -0.39 -5.34 4.85
CA VAL A 64 -1.66 -5.80 4.29
C VAL A 64 -2.06 -7.16 4.88
N GLN A 65 -1.11 -8.10 4.96
CA GLN A 65 -1.34 -9.44 5.52
C GLN A 65 -1.73 -9.41 7.00
N ASP A 66 -1.08 -8.55 7.79
CA ASP A 66 -1.38 -8.40 9.21
C ASP A 66 -2.68 -7.62 9.47
N ASN A 67 -3.20 -6.89 8.48
CA ASN A 67 -4.40 -6.03 8.60
C ASN A 67 -5.46 -6.32 7.50
N PRO A 68 -5.98 -7.56 7.41
CA PRO A 68 -6.87 -8.02 6.33
C PRO A 68 -8.23 -7.28 6.26
N ASN A 69 -8.65 -6.64 7.36
CA ASN A 69 -9.90 -5.87 7.42
C ASN A 69 -9.68 -4.35 7.29
N GLY A 70 -8.42 -3.89 7.20
CA GLY A 70 -8.07 -2.48 6.95
C GLY A 70 -8.20 -2.06 5.48
N HIS A 71 -8.81 -2.93 4.66
CA HIS A 71 -8.97 -2.79 3.22
C HIS A 71 -10.06 -1.74 2.93
N GLY A 72 -9.72 -0.46 3.10
CA GLY A 72 -10.70 0.63 2.95
C GLY A 72 -10.17 1.92 2.35
N HIS A 73 -8.87 2.03 2.05
CA HIS A 73 -8.27 3.34 1.71
C HIS A 73 -7.38 3.35 0.47
N ALA A 74 -7.46 2.30 -0.36
CA ALA A 74 -6.66 2.18 -1.58
C ALA A 74 -5.18 2.55 -1.33
N LEU A 75 -4.57 2.02 -0.26
CA LEU A 75 -3.27 2.48 0.23
C LEU A 75 -2.19 2.43 -0.86
N LEU A 76 -2.19 1.37 -1.69
CA LEU A 76 -1.30 1.28 -2.84
C LEU A 76 -1.50 2.43 -3.85
N ALA A 77 -2.75 2.82 -4.12
CA ALA A 77 -3.05 3.97 -4.97
C ALA A 77 -2.61 5.29 -4.33
N ARG A 78 -2.67 5.41 -2.99
CA ARG A 78 -2.12 6.59 -2.29
C ARG A 78 -0.60 6.66 -2.41
N ILE A 79 0.07 5.53 -2.21
CA ILE A 79 1.52 5.40 -2.41
C ILE A 79 1.87 5.82 -3.84
N ALA A 80 1.19 5.25 -4.84
CA ALA A 80 1.38 5.61 -6.24
C ALA A 80 1.13 7.10 -6.52
N GLY A 81 0.10 7.70 -5.94
CA GLY A 81 -0.20 9.12 -6.09
C GLY A 81 0.84 10.06 -5.49
N ASP A 82 1.62 9.59 -4.52
CA ASP A 82 2.69 10.34 -3.86
C ASP A 82 4.09 10.06 -4.48
N ILE A 83 4.18 9.17 -5.48
CA ILE A 83 5.41 8.90 -6.24
C ILE A 83 5.56 9.92 -7.38
N ASP A 84 6.72 10.56 -7.47
CA ASP A 84 7.13 11.25 -8.69
C ASP A 84 7.67 10.24 -9.72
N PHE A 85 6.80 9.83 -10.66
CA PHE A 85 7.17 8.92 -11.75
C PHE A 85 8.00 9.59 -12.85
N SER A 86 8.16 10.92 -12.82
CA SER A 86 8.97 11.65 -13.79
C SER A 86 10.45 11.72 -13.40
N ASP A 87 10.79 11.42 -12.14
CA ASP A 87 12.16 11.46 -11.62
C ASP A 87 13.08 10.49 -12.39
N GLN A 88 14.12 11.04 -13.01
CA GLN A 88 15.13 10.29 -13.78
C GLN A 88 16.41 9.99 -12.98
N SER A 89 16.52 10.44 -11.74
CA SER A 89 17.64 10.17 -10.85
C SER A 89 17.67 8.73 -10.37
N ALA A 90 18.68 8.37 -9.57
CA ALA A 90 18.75 7.06 -8.94
C ALA A 90 17.60 6.79 -7.94
N VAL A 91 16.89 7.82 -7.47
CA VAL A 91 15.70 7.70 -6.59
C VAL A 91 14.61 6.85 -7.25
N ARG A 92 14.49 6.89 -8.58
CA ARG A 92 13.52 6.06 -9.30
C ARG A 92 13.68 4.55 -9.05
N GLY A 93 14.88 4.13 -8.60
CA GLY A 93 15.12 2.75 -8.16
C GLY A 93 14.17 2.31 -7.05
N TYR A 94 13.81 3.18 -6.10
CA TYR A 94 12.92 2.81 -4.99
C TYR A 94 11.56 2.33 -5.49
N TRP A 95 10.88 3.09 -6.36
CA TRP A 95 9.56 2.69 -6.84
C TRP A 95 9.66 1.51 -7.79
N ALA A 96 10.71 1.44 -8.62
CA ALA A 96 10.92 0.32 -9.53
C ALA A 96 11.07 -1.00 -8.75
N GLY A 97 11.89 -1.02 -7.70
CA GLY A 97 12.05 -2.18 -6.83
C GLY A 97 10.79 -2.51 -6.04
N PHE A 98 10.04 -1.49 -5.61
CA PHE A 98 8.79 -1.66 -4.87
C PHE A 98 7.74 -2.39 -5.72
N PHE A 99 7.44 -1.87 -6.90
CA PHE A 99 6.43 -2.50 -7.77
C PHE A 99 6.88 -3.86 -8.29
N ALA A 100 8.17 -4.05 -8.61
CA ALA A 100 8.69 -5.33 -9.05
C ALA A 100 8.49 -6.46 -8.02
N LEU A 101 8.64 -6.18 -6.72
CA LEU A 101 8.34 -7.20 -5.69
C LEU A 101 6.84 -7.49 -5.59
N ILE A 102 5.98 -6.48 -5.73
CA ILE A 102 4.53 -6.68 -5.74
C ILE A 102 4.15 -7.61 -6.90
N GLU A 103 4.63 -7.32 -8.11
CA GLU A 103 4.42 -8.18 -9.28
C GLU A 103 4.89 -9.61 -9.04
N GLN A 104 6.07 -9.81 -8.45
CA GLN A 104 6.59 -11.13 -8.11
C GLN A 104 5.68 -11.90 -7.14
N VAL A 105 5.10 -11.22 -6.16
CA VAL A 105 4.19 -11.85 -5.18
C VAL A 105 2.81 -12.13 -5.80
N LEU A 106 2.38 -11.37 -6.79
CA LEU A 106 1.12 -11.64 -7.50
C LEU A 106 1.15 -12.93 -8.34
N VAL A 107 2.33 -13.52 -8.57
CA VAL A 107 2.48 -14.80 -9.28
C VAL A 107 1.96 -15.99 -8.44
N PHE A 108 1.76 -15.82 -7.13
CA PHE A 108 1.21 -16.91 -6.31
C PHE A 108 -0.23 -17.26 -6.76
N PRO A 109 -0.53 -18.56 -6.88
CA PRO A 109 -1.78 -19.00 -7.49
C PRO A 109 -2.98 -18.60 -6.64
N ILE A 110 -3.86 -17.80 -7.24
CA ILE A 110 -5.20 -17.46 -6.76
C ILE A 110 -6.12 -17.57 -7.98
N ASP A 111 -7.30 -18.17 -7.81
CA ASP A 111 -8.36 -18.05 -8.81
C ASP A 111 -8.94 -16.63 -8.74
N ILE A 112 -8.27 -15.70 -9.43
CA ILE A 112 -8.57 -14.28 -9.34
C ILE A 112 -9.95 -13.95 -9.92
N PHE A 113 -10.42 -14.72 -10.91
CA PHE A 113 -11.71 -14.47 -11.54
C PHE A 113 -12.86 -14.90 -10.63
N ASP A 114 -12.77 -16.07 -10.00
CA ASP A 114 -13.73 -16.48 -8.98
C ASP A 114 -13.75 -15.50 -7.79
N TYR A 115 -12.58 -15.01 -7.35
CA TYR A 115 -12.53 -13.99 -6.32
C TYR A 115 -13.23 -12.68 -6.73
N ILE A 116 -12.99 -12.20 -7.95
CA ILE A 116 -13.64 -10.99 -8.50
C ILE A 116 -15.16 -11.17 -8.54
N ASP A 117 -15.65 -12.32 -9.02
CA ASP A 117 -17.09 -12.60 -9.11
C ASP A 117 -17.76 -12.57 -7.73
N ARG A 118 -17.10 -13.13 -6.70
CA ARG A 118 -17.58 -13.07 -5.31
C ARG A 118 -17.62 -11.65 -4.75
N VAL A 119 -16.61 -10.83 -5.04
CA VAL A 119 -16.58 -9.41 -4.61
C VAL A 119 -17.70 -8.62 -5.26
N ASN A 120 -17.85 -8.72 -6.58
CA ASN A 120 -18.88 -8.01 -7.33
C ASN A 120 -20.29 -8.40 -6.86
N THR A 121 -20.55 -9.70 -6.71
CA THR A 121 -21.84 -10.22 -6.20
C THR A 121 -22.16 -9.64 -4.83
N ARG A 122 -21.17 -9.54 -3.93
CA ARG A 122 -21.35 -8.96 -2.60
C ARG A 122 -21.68 -7.46 -2.68
N GLU A 123 -21.01 -6.71 -3.55
CA GLU A 123 -21.28 -5.28 -3.73
C GLU A 123 -22.67 -5.01 -4.31
N GLU A 124 -23.11 -5.81 -5.27
CA GLU A 124 -24.45 -5.75 -5.84
C GLU A 124 -25.53 -6.03 -4.78
N ALA A 125 -25.37 -7.10 -3.99
CA ALA A 125 -26.28 -7.41 -2.89
C ALA A 125 -26.34 -6.28 -1.83
N LEU A 126 -25.20 -5.67 -1.49
CA LEU A 126 -25.16 -4.51 -0.59
C LEU A 126 -25.92 -3.31 -1.19
N ARG A 127 -25.74 -3.05 -2.49
CA ARG A 127 -26.43 -1.97 -3.21
C ARG A 127 -27.94 -2.18 -3.24
N GLU A 128 -28.41 -3.40 -3.49
CA GLU A 128 -29.83 -3.74 -3.49
C GLU A 128 -30.46 -3.58 -2.10
N MET A 129 -29.79 -4.03 -1.04
CA MET A 129 -30.25 -3.84 0.35
C MET A 129 -30.34 -2.35 0.73
N MET A 130 -29.37 -1.54 0.30
CA MET A 130 -29.37 -0.10 0.57
C MET A 130 -30.40 0.66 -0.27
N GLY A 131 -30.66 0.22 -1.50
CA GLY A 131 -31.70 0.77 -2.38
C GLY A 131 -33.13 0.37 -1.98
N SER A 132 -33.28 -0.77 -1.31
CA SER A 132 -34.58 -1.30 -0.85
C SER A 132 -35.02 -0.80 0.53
N ARG A 133 -34.23 0.05 1.20
CA ARG A 133 -34.67 0.72 2.45
C ARG A 133 -35.85 1.65 2.13
N PRO A 134 -37.04 1.45 2.75
CA PRO A 134 -38.16 2.37 2.53
C PRO A 134 -37.74 3.76 3.00
N ARG A 135 -37.91 4.77 2.13
CA ARG A 135 -37.88 6.17 2.56
C ARG A 135 -39.05 6.33 3.53
N ASN A 136 -38.76 6.39 4.83
CA ASN A 136 -39.74 6.81 5.82
C ASN A 136 -40.12 8.26 5.49
N ILE A 137 -41.27 8.41 4.84
CA ILE A 137 -41.94 9.69 4.69
C ILE A 137 -42.60 9.97 6.04
N LYS A 138 -42.11 10.99 6.74
CA LYS A 138 -42.84 11.72 7.78
C LYS A 138 -42.80 13.19 7.42
#